data_AF-A0A224VDB8-F1
#
_entry.id   AF-A0A224VDB8-F1
#
_cell.length_a   1.000
_cell.length_b   1.000
_cell.length_c   1.000
_cell.angle_alpha   90.00
_cell.angle_beta   90.00
_cell.angle_gamma   90.00
#
_symmetry.space_group_name_H-M   'P 1'
#
loop_
_entity.id
_entity.type
_entity.pdbx_description
1 polymer ?
#
loop_
_entity_poly.entity_id
_entity_poly.type
_entity_poly.pdbx_seq_one_letter_code
_entity_poly.pdbx_strand_id
1 'polypeptide(L)'
;MYYSNGNYEAFAKPKKPAGVDQKSAYLIGSGLASLAAAVFLLRDAQMPGENIHILEELNLPGGSMDGIYNPDKGYIVRGDREMEQHFETLWDLFRSIPSLENPDISVLDEFYWLNKDDPSFSHARAIEKRGHRIPTDGKFTLYSRC
;
A
#
# COMPACT_ATOMS: atom_id res chain seq x y z
N MET A 1 -22.54 -3.68 -4.83
CA MET A 1 -21.50 -2.63 -4.78
C MET A 1 -21.89 -1.51 -5.73
N TYR A 2 -21.50 -0.28 -5.42
CA TYR A 2 -21.59 0.87 -6.32
C TYR A 2 -20.30 1.70 -6.16
N TYR A 3 -19.96 2.51 -7.17
CA TYR A 3 -18.82 3.41 -7.12
C TYR A 3 -19.24 4.79 -6.61
N SER A 4 -18.34 5.45 -5.91
CA SER A 4 -18.52 6.81 -5.40
C SER A 4 -17.21 7.58 -5.42
N ASN A 5 -17.29 8.88 -5.13
CA ASN A 5 -16.15 9.75 -4.91
C ASN A 5 -16.53 10.85 -3.90
N GLY A 6 -15.50 11.59 -3.46
CA GLY A 6 -15.67 12.72 -2.56
C GLY A 6 -15.87 12.37 -1.09
N ASN A 7 -15.82 13.40 -0.27
CA ASN A 7 -15.73 13.27 1.19
C ASN A 7 -16.96 12.63 1.84
N TYR A 8 -18.14 12.77 1.25
CA TYR A 8 -19.39 12.26 1.84
C TYR A 8 -19.32 10.74 2.04
N GLU A 9 -18.94 10.01 1.00
CA GLU A 9 -18.80 8.56 1.06
C GLU A 9 -17.49 8.15 1.72
N ALA A 10 -16.41 8.93 1.53
CA ALA A 10 -15.11 8.63 2.13
C ALA A 10 -15.11 8.71 3.67
N PHE A 11 -15.94 9.55 4.30
CA PHE A 11 -16.00 9.67 5.76
C PHE A 11 -17.18 8.93 6.40
N ALA A 12 -18.12 8.42 5.60
CA ALA A 12 -19.21 7.60 6.10
C ALA A 12 -18.70 6.26 6.62
N LYS A 13 -19.33 5.75 7.70
CA LYS A 13 -19.06 4.41 8.23
C LYS A 13 -20.20 3.46 7.83
N PRO A 14 -19.90 2.28 7.28
CA PRO A 14 -20.93 1.33 6.90
C PRO A 14 -21.64 0.75 8.12
N LYS A 15 -22.92 0.42 7.97
CA LYS A 15 -23.66 -0.38 8.95
C LYS A 15 -23.16 -1.82 8.93
N LYS A 16 -23.20 -2.50 10.08
CA LYS A 16 -22.86 -3.93 10.19
C LYS A 16 -23.72 -4.75 9.20
N PRO A 17 -23.11 -5.51 8.27
CA PRO A 17 -23.85 -6.36 7.34
C PRO A 17 -24.64 -7.45 8.06
N ALA A 18 -25.83 -7.76 7.55
CA ALA A 18 -26.70 -8.78 8.15
C ALA A 18 -26.04 -10.17 8.14
N GLY A 19 -26.07 -10.84 9.30
CA GLY A 19 -25.59 -12.20 9.48
C GLY A 19 -24.07 -12.38 9.39
N VAL A 20 -23.26 -11.30 9.46
CA VAL A 20 -21.80 -11.42 9.38
C VAL A 20 -21.19 -12.21 10.54
N ASP A 21 -21.83 -12.20 11.71
CA ASP A 21 -21.39 -12.96 12.90
C ASP A 21 -21.40 -14.48 12.71
N GLN A 22 -22.12 -14.98 11.70
CA GLN A 22 -22.23 -16.40 11.36
C GLN A 22 -21.39 -16.78 10.13
N LYS A 23 -20.48 -15.91 9.69
CA LYS A 23 -19.65 -16.11 8.50
C LYS A 23 -18.17 -16.18 8.89
N SER A 24 -17.41 -16.91 8.08
CA SER A 24 -15.95 -17.00 8.15
C SER A 24 -15.33 -16.71 6.79
N ALA A 25 -14.08 -16.25 6.80
CA ALA A 25 -13.30 -15.96 5.61
C ALA A 25 -11.99 -16.75 5.63
N TYR A 26 -11.65 -17.33 4.48
CA TYR A 26 -10.37 -18.00 4.24
C TYR A 26 -9.64 -17.27 3.12
N LEU A 27 -8.48 -16.71 3.43
CA LEU A 27 -7.67 -15.90 2.54
C LEU A 27 -6.42 -16.71 2.18
N ILE A 28 -6.26 -17.05 0.90
CA ILE A 28 -5.14 -17.86 0.42
C ILE A 28 -3.98 -16.94 0.05
N GLY A 29 -2.84 -17.11 0.72
CA GLY A 29 -1.70 -16.21 0.71
C GLY A 29 -1.86 -15.03 1.67
N SER A 30 -0.74 -14.46 2.11
CA SER A 30 -0.66 -13.31 3.03
C SER A 30 0.06 -12.12 2.41
N GLY A 31 -0.05 -11.97 1.08
CA GLY A 31 0.33 -10.74 0.39
C GLY A 31 -0.61 -9.57 0.69
N LEU A 32 -0.27 -8.38 0.18
CA LEU A 32 -1.03 -7.14 0.39
C LEU A 32 -2.53 -7.28 0.13
N ALA A 33 -2.95 -8.02 -0.90
CA ALA A 33 -4.36 -8.22 -1.22
C ALA A 33 -5.13 -8.95 -0.11
N SER A 34 -4.60 -10.07 0.40
CA SER A 34 -5.24 -10.84 1.47
C SER A 34 -5.23 -10.07 2.79
N LEU A 35 -4.13 -9.40 3.12
CA LEU A 35 -4.04 -8.57 4.31
C LEU A 35 -5.03 -7.39 4.24
N ALA A 36 -5.14 -6.75 3.07
CA ALA A 36 -6.14 -5.70 2.85
C ALA A 36 -7.57 -6.22 3.01
N ALA A 37 -7.87 -7.39 2.44
CA ALA A 37 -9.19 -8.02 2.60
C ALA A 37 -9.50 -8.31 4.07
N ALA A 38 -8.54 -8.82 4.85
CA ALA A 38 -8.70 -9.04 6.29
C ALA A 38 -9.02 -7.73 7.04
N VAL A 39 -8.33 -6.63 6.72
CA VAL A 39 -8.60 -5.31 7.30
C VAL A 39 -10.03 -4.86 6.98
N PHE A 40 -10.47 -4.93 5.72
CA PHE A 40 -11.83 -4.52 5.36
C PHE A 40 -12.92 -5.44 5.95
N LEU A 41 -12.65 -6.75 6.08
CA LEU A 41 -13.54 -7.69 6.77
C LEU A 41 -13.70 -7.32 8.25
N LEU A 42 -12.60 -6.97 8.91
CA LEU A 42 -12.62 -6.58 10.31
C LEU A 42 -13.28 -5.20 10.49
N ARG A 43 -12.86 -4.20 9.72
CA ARG A 43 -13.24 -2.79 9.88
C ARG A 43 -14.66 -2.49 9.39
N ASP A 44 -14.96 -2.91 8.16
CA ASP A 44 -16.18 -2.48 7.47
C ASP A 44 -17.27 -3.54 7.53
N ALA A 45 -16.89 -4.81 7.29
CA ALA A 45 -17.83 -5.91 7.47
C ALA A 45 -18.06 -6.25 8.95
N GLN A 46 -17.20 -5.79 9.87
CA GLN A 46 -17.32 -6.06 11.31
C GLN A 46 -17.41 -7.57 11.59
N MET A 47 -16.68 -8.37 10.82
CA MET A 47 -16.52 -9.80 11.06
C MET A 47 -15.62 -10.03 12.28
N PRO A 48 -15.98 -10.93 13.21
CA PRO A 48 -15.11 -11.30 14.32
C PRO A 48 -13.73 -11.77 13.83
N GLY A 49 -12.65 -11.29 14.47
CA GLY A 49 -11.29 -11.61 14.04
C GLY A 49 -11.00 -13.11 14.07
N GLU A 50 -11.56 -13.85 15.04
CA GLU A 50 -11.42 -15.31 15.11
C GLU A 50 -11.99 -16.07 13.90
N ASN A 51 -12.85 -15.43 13.09
CA ASN A 51 -13.45 -16.00 11.90
C ASN A 51 -12.68 -15.67 10.60
N ILE A 52 -11.58 -14.93 10.68
CA ILE A 52 -10.74 -14.57 9.54
C ILE A 52 -9.46 -15.41 9.58
N HIS A 53 -9.29 -16.29 8.60
CA HIS A 53 -8.16 -17.21 8.51
C HIS A 53 -7.30 -16.86 7.30
N ILE A 54 -6.04 -16.51 7.53
CA ILE A 54 -5.05 -16.27 6.48
C ILE A 54 -4.14 -17.50 6.38
N LEU A 55 -4.05 -18.09 5.20
CA LEU A 55 -3.27 -19.30 4.94
C LEU A 55 -2.05 -18.94 4.09
N GLU A 56 -0.87 -18.92 4.69
CA GLU A 56 0.39 -18.58 4.03
C GLU A 56 1.27 -19.83 3.89
N GLU A 57 1.92 -19.98 2.73
CA GLU A 57 2.87 -21.06 2.46
C GLU A 57 4.25 -20.77 3.06
N LEU A 58 4.66 -19.51 3.03
CA LEU A 58 5.93 -19.04 3.56
C LEU A 58 5.92 -18.90 5.10
N ASN A 59 7.12 -18.80 5.68
CA ASN A 59 7.28 -18.60 7.12
C ASN A 59 6.95 -17.17 7.59
N LEU A 60 6.78 -16.22 6.66
CA LEU A 60 6.56 -14.80 6.96
C LEU A 60 5.49 -14.23 6.02
N PRO A 61 4.67 -13.29 6.51
CA PRO A 61 3.70 -12.63 5.68
C PRO A 61 4.30 -11.53 4.80
N GLY A 62 3.50 -11.00 3.87
CA GLY A 62 3.83 -9.83 3.06
C GLY A 62 3.89 -10.11 1.56
N GLY A 63 4.02 -11.38 1.15
CA GLY A 63 4.00 -11.75 -0.28
C GLY A 63 5.11 -11.01 -1.04
N SER A 64 4.79 -10.06 -1.93
CA SER A 64 5.77 -9.28 -2.71
C SER A 64 6.22 -7.97 -2.04
N MET A 65 5.89 -7.77 -0.76
CA MET A 65 6.22 -6.58 0.04
C MET A 65 7.31 -6.88 1.08
N ASP A 66 8.35 -7.61 0.70
CA ASP A 66 9.47 -7.98 1.59
C ASP A 66 10.64 -7.00 1.50
N GLY A 67 11.32 -6.87 2.64
CA GLY A 67 12.70 -6.44 2.74
C GLY A 67 13.36 -7.29 3.82
N ILE A 68 14.27 -8.18 3.43
CA ILE A 68 14.88 -9.15 4.35
C ILE A 68 16.41 -9.05 4.34
N TYR A 69 17.01 -9.24 5.51
CA TYR A 69 18.44 -9.46 5.61
C TYR A 69 18.76 -10.95 5.43
N ASN A 70 19.54 -11.28 4.42
CA ASN A 70 20.09 -12.60 4.23
C ASN A 70 21.58 -12.60 4.66
N PRO A 71 22.00 -13.44 5.63
CA PRO A 71 23.37 -13.43 6.13
C PRO A 71 24.46 -13.65 5.07
N ASP A 72 24.15 -14.40 4.01
CA ASP A 72 25.12 -14.74 2.96
C ASP A 72 25.10 -13.74 1.78
N LYS A 73 23.99 -13.00 1.60
CA LYS A 73 23.74 -12.13 0.43
C LYS A 73 23.58 -10.64 0.77
N GLY A 74 23.41 -10.30 2.04
CA GLY A 74 23.09 -8.95 2.51
C GLY A 74 21.59 -8.63 2.49
N TYR A 75 21.25 -7.33 2.51
CA TYR A 75 19.87 -6.86 2.42
C TYR A 75 19.29 -7.08 1.02
N ILE A 76 18.11 -7.67 0.96
CA ILE A 76 17.38 -7.96 -0.27
C ILE A 76 16.02 -7.27 -0.22
N VAL A 77 15.76 -6.47 -1.24
CA VAL A 77 14.46 -5.88 -1.53
C VAL A 77 14.04 -6.38 -2.91
N ARG A 78 12.97 -7.18 -3.01
CA ARG A 78 12.55 -7.77 -4.30
C ARG A 78 12.05 -6.75 -5.31
N GLY A 79 11.61 -5.58 -4.85
CA GLY A 79 11.29 -4.46 -5.70
C GLY A 79 10.75 -3.31 -4.89
N ASP A 80 11.00 -2.11 -5.39
CA ASP A 80 10.49 -0.90 -4.78
C ASP A 80 8.99 -0.71 -5.08
N ARG A 81 8.33 0.11 -4.27
CA ARG A 81 6.92 0.45 -4.41
C ARG A 81 6.79 1.96 -4.37
N GLU A 82 6.45 2.49 -5.53
CA GLU A 82 6.13 3.90 -5.69
C GLU A 82 4.62 4.05 -5.52
N MET A 83 4.22 4.97 -4.64
CA MET A 83 2.82 5.29 -4.38
C MET A 83 2.52 6.71 -4.85
N GLU A 84 1.24 6.99 -5.08
CA GLU A 84 0.79 8.33 -5.42
C GLU A 84 -0.50 8.69 -4.68
N GLN A 85 -0.85 9.97 -4.68
CA GLN A 85 -1.90 10.55 -3.83
C GLN A 85 -3.32 10.02 -4.14
N HIS A 86 -3.57 9.51 -5.35
CA HIS A 86 -4.85 8.98 -5.84
C HIS A 86 -4.95 7.46 -5.77
N PHE A 87 -4.13 6.79 -4.95
CA PHE A 87 -4.39 5.41 -4.54
C PHE A 87 -5.55 5.38 -3.53
N GLU A 88 -6.74 5.80 -3.96
CA GLU A 88 -7.91 6.10 -3.12
C GLU A 88 -8.24 4.96 -2.15
N THR A 89 -8.25 3.71 -2.62
CA THR A 89 -8.58 2.55 -1.79
C THR A 89 -7.44 2.15 -0.83
N LEU A 90 -6.20 2.43 -1.20
CA LEU A 90 -5.04 2.18 -0.36
C LEU A 90 -4.98 3.19 0.79
N TRP A 91 -5.26 4.46 0.51
CA TRP A 91 -5.30 5.50 1.54
C TRP A 91 -6.53 5.38 2.45
N ASP A 92 -7.67 4.91 1.93
CA ASP A 92 -8.79 4.50 2.79
C ASP A 92 -8.38 3.36 3.74
N LEU A 93 -7.59 2.40 3.29
CA LEU A 93 -7.07 1.34 4.16
C LEU A 93 -6.09 1.89 5.21
N PHE A 94 -5.02 2.55 4.79
CA PHE A 94 -3.91 2.91 5.68
C PHE A 94 -4.22 4.02 6.67
N ARG A 95 -5.25 4.87 6.45
CA ARG A 95 -5.72 5.80 7.49
C ARG A 95 -6.31 5.10 8.72
N SER A 96 -6.60 3.82 8.63
CA SER A 96 -7.16 3.01 9.73
C SER A 96 -6.15 2.06 10.39
N ILE A 97 -4.92 2.01 9.88
CA ILE A 97 -3.84 1.17 10.42
C ILE A 97 -2.93 2.07 11.27
N PRO A 98 -2.73 1.77 12.57
CA PRO A 98 -1.79 2.52 13.40
C PRO A 98 -0.35 2.41 12.87
N SER A 99 0.41 3.50 12.96
CA SER A 99 1.85 3.48 12.71
C SER A 99 2.57 2.65 13.78
N LEU A 100 3.68 2.02 13.38
CA LEU A 100 4.56 1.28 14.29
C LEU A 100 5.52 2.20 15.06
N GLU A 101 5.90 3.34 14.49
CA GLU A 101 6.78 4.34 15.12
C GLU A 101 6.02 5.19 16.14
N ASN A 102 4.75 5.50 15.84
CA ASN A 102 3.86 6.20 16.75
C ASN A 102 2.43 5.63 16.67
N PRO A 103 1.98 4.84 17.67
CA PRO A 103 0.65 4.23 17.66
C PRO A 103 -0.53 5.22 17.72
N ASP A 104 -0.30 6.50 18.06
CA ASP A 104 -1.34 7.52 18.12
C ASP A 104 -1.71 8.11 16.75
N ILE A 105 -0.95 7.77 15.70
CA ILE A 105 -1.17 8.23 14.32
C ILE A 105 -1.37 7.04 13.38
N SER A 106 -1.96 7.27 12.21
CA SER A 106 -2.09 6.24 11.19
C SER A 106 -0.84 6.14 10.30
N VAL A 107 -0.70 5.03 9.58
CA VAL A 107 0.30 4.89 8.51
C VAL A 107 0.12 5.96 7.44
N LEU A 108 -1.11 6.37 7.15
CA LEU A 108 -1.35 7.50 6.23
C LEU A 108 -0.75 8.80 6.77
N ASP A 109 -0.92 9.10 8.06
CA ASP A 109 -0.41 10.34 8.66
C ASP A 109 1.12 10.40 8.58
N GLU A 110 1.79 9.31 8.98
CA GLU A 110 3.24 9.18 8.90
C GLU A 110 3.73 9.34 7.46
N PHE A 111 3.13 8.60 6.52
CA PHE A 111 3.48 8.68 5.10
C PHE A 111 3.26 10.10 4.54
N TYR A 112 2.16 10.75 4.92
CA TYR A 112 1.82 12.10 4.49
C TYR A 112 2.83 13.14 5.00
N TRP A 113 3.20 13.10 6.28
CA TRP A 113 4.16 14.03 6.85
C TRP A 113 5.56 13.86 6.25
N LEU A 114 6.02 12.61 6.14
CA LEU A 114 7.32 12.31 5.54
C LEU A 114 7.43 12.88 4.11
N ASN A 115 6.43 12.64 3.27
CA ASN A 115 6.45 13.10 1.88
C ASN A 115 6.25 14.63 1.73
N LYS A 116 5.81 15.32 2.79
CA LYS A 116 5.78 16.79 2.85
C LYS A 116 7.12 17.36 3.27
N ASP A 117 7.78 16.72 4.23
CA ASP A 117 9.08 17.14 4.76
C ASP A 117 10.22 16.83 3.79
N ASP A 118 10.16 15.70 3.08
CA ASP A 118 11.11 15.30 2.03
C ASP A 118 10.40 14.89 0.73
N PRO A 119 10.01 15.86 -0.11
CA PRO A 119 9.32 15.57 -1.37
C PRO A 119 10.22 14.79 -2.33
N SER A 120 9.72 13.68 -2.86
CA SER A 120 10.45 12.89 -3.87
C SER A 120 10.50 13.59 -5.23
N PHE A 121 11.71 13.75 -5.78
CA PHE A 121 11.93 14.19 -7.16
C PHE A 121 13.29 13.68 -7.69
N SER A 122 13.41 13.59 -9.02
CA SER A 122 14.64 13.14 -9.66
C SER A 122 15.44 14.31 -10.23
N HIS A 123 16.70 14.46 -9.79
CA HIS A 123 17.64 15.42 -10.37
C HIS A 123 18.23 14.98 -11.71
N ALA A 124 18.24 13.67 -11.99
CA ALA A 124 18.76 13.10 -13.23
C ALA A 124 18.03 11.78 -13.52
N ARG A 125 17.07 11.80 -14.45
CA ARG A 125 16.26 10.62 -14.76
C ARG A 125 16.96 9.67 -15.74
N ALA A 126 17.83 10.20 -16.59
CA ALA A 126 18.60 9.43 -17.56
C ALA A 126 20.04 9.96 -17.76
N ILE A 127 20.97 9.01 -17.93
CA ILE A 127 22.40 9.26 -18.20
C ILE A 127 22.86 8.50 -19.44
N GLU A 128 23.83 9.05 -20.15
CA GLU A 128 24.52 8.44 -21.28
C GLU A 128 26.03 8.61 -21.13
N LYS A 129 26.80 8.00 -22.05
CA LYS A 129 28.25 8.23 -22.18
C LYS A 129 29.01 8.16 -20.85
N ARG A 130 28.76 7.10 -20.07
CA ARG A 130 29.44 6.82 -18.79
C ARG A 130 29.22 7.89 -17.71
N GLY A 131 27.95 8.27 -17.48
CA GLY A 131 27.56 9.11 -16.34
C GLY A 131 27.17 10.55 -16.68
N HIS A 132 27.12 10.93 -17.96
CA HIS A 132 26.70 12.25 -18.37
C HIS A 132 25.17 12.31 -18.46
N ARG A 133 24.54 13.28 -17.78
CA ARG A 133 23.11 13.53 -17.91
C ARG A 133 22.75 13.81 -19.37
N ILE A 134 21.69 13.17 -19.88
CA ILE A 134 21.26 13.42 -21.27
C ILE A 134 20.79 14.90 -21.41
N PRO A 135 21.09 15.61 -22.52
CA PRO A 135 20.72 17.04 -22.67
C PRO A 135 19.21 17.32 -22.65
N THR A 136 18.40 16.29 -22.89
CA THR A 136 16.94 16.34 -22.90
C THR A 136 16.30 15.80 -21.62
N ASP A 137 17.10 15.50 -20.60
CA ASP A 137 16.62 14.94 -19.33
C ASP A 137 15.63 15.90 -18.66
N GLY A 138 14.54 15.37 -18.12
CA GLY A 138 13.45 16.17 -17.55
C GLY A 138 12.60 16.94 -18.58
N LYS A 139 12.93 16.92 -19.87
CA LYS A 139 12.09 17.54 -20.92
C LYS A 139 10.96 16.62 -21.42
N PHE A 140 10.96 15.34 -21.02
CA PHE A 140 9.94 14.33 -21.35
C PHE A 140 9.46 14.38 -22.81
N THR A 141 10.40 14.52 -23.75
CA THR A 141 10.14 14.73 -25.19
C THR A 141 9.69 13.45 -25.92
N LEU A 142 8.76 12.69 -25.33
CA LEU A 142 8.14 11.50 -25.91
C LEU A 142 7.25 11.78 -27.14
N TYR A 143 7.31 12.98 -27.72
CA TYR A 143 6.62 13.34 -28.95
C TYR A 143 7.62 13.80 -30.01
N SER A 144 8.09 12.85 -30.81
CA SER A 144 8.10 13.08 -32.26
C SER A 144 7.24 11.96 -32.85
N ARG A 145 6.11 12.34 -33.47
CA ARG A 145 5.28 11.40 -34.22
C ARG A 145 6.17 10.78 -35.30
N CYS A 146 6.32 9.45 -35.27
CA CYS A 146 6.70 8.68 -36.46
C CYS A 146 5.54 8.68 -37.46
#